data_AF-A0A4W5KST1-F1
#
_entry.id   AF-A0A4W5KST1-F1
#
_cell.length_a   1.000
_cell.length_b   1.000
_cell.length_c   1.000
_cell.angle_alpha   90.00
_cell.angle_beta   90.00
_cell.angle_gamma   90.00
#
_symmetry.space_group_name_H-M   'P 1'
#
loop_
_entity.id
_entity.type
_entity.pdbx_description
1 polymer ?
#
loop_
_entity_poly.entity_id
_entity_poly.type
_entity_poly.pdbx_seq_one_letter_code
_entity_poly.pdbx_strand_id
1 'polypeptide(L)'
;KEDYINGHTFTGKNSDTFQLPENLLEVPATGTISPSACRRVQLTEYSTEHWFLTNDKTTALNGKVFSASLQGRGSRPLTEGNEVVYRIHTPGLRVKPGQSLCLLWSQAAESWLSDWQFCRVVDDSGNYVECACSHLSVYTAHAQMAFMASYNEAFYASGFICVSGTVWMKSLFRYSVHLV
;
A
#
# COMPACT_ATOMS: atom_id res chain seq x y z
N LYS A 1 -8.44 28.55 15.05
CA LYS A 1 -7.37 27.87 14.29
C LYS A 1 -7.98 27.62 12.92
N GLU A 2 -7.49 28.31 11.90
CA GLU A 2 -7.96 28.09 10.53
C GLU A 2 -7.26 26.82 10.05
N ASP A 3 -7.96 25.69 10.13
CA ASP A 3 -7.39 24.41 9.73
C ASP A 3 -7.34 24.35 8.20
N TYR A 4 -6.15 24.58 7.65
CA TYR A 4 -5.86 24.46 6.23
C TYR A 4 -5.71 22.97 5.88
N ILE A 5 -6.59 22.47 5.00
CA ILE A 5 -6.68 21.04 4.66
C ILE A 5 -5.85 20.66 3.43
N ASN A 6 -5.47 21.66 2.63
CA ASN A 6 -4.59 21.54 1.49
C ASN A 6 -3.21 21.02 1.93
N GLY A 7 -2.67 20.04 1.21
CA GLY A 7 -1.39 19.40 1.55
C GLY A 7 -1.42 18.52 2.79
N HIS A 8 -2.57 18.41 3.48
CA HIS A 8 -2.65 17.67 4.74
C HIS A 8 -2.49 16.16 4.52
N THR A 9 -1.59 15.54 5.28
CA THR A 9 -1.38 14.10 5.30
C THR A 9 -2.08 13.46 6.49
N PHE A 10 -3.02 12.57 6.19
CA PHE A 10 -3.68 11.72 7.16
C PHE A 10 -2.87 10.45 7.36
N THR A 11 -2.69 10.05 8.61
CA THR A 11 -2.08 8.76 8.96
C THR A 11 -3.19 7.81 9.40
N GLY A 12 -3.37 6.74 8.65
CA GLY A 12 -4.32 5.67 8.91
C GLY A 12 -3.74 4.56 9.77
N LYS A 13 -4.40 3.39 9.75
CA LYS A 13 -3.86 2.20 10.42
C LYS A 13 -2.59 1.70 9.73
N ASN A 14 -1.78 0.91 10.43
CA ASN A 14 -0.56 0.28 9.89
C ASN A 14 0.48 1.26 9.30
N SER A 15 0.43 2.53 9.71
CA SER A 15 1.26 3.62 9.14
C SER A 15 0.89 3.97 7.70
N ASP A 16 -0.27 3.53 7.19
CA ASP A 16 -0.79 3.95 5.90
C ASP A 16 -0.97 5.47 5.88
N THR A 17 -0.67 6.11 4.75
CA THR A 17 -0.78 7.56 4.64
C THR A 17 -1.64 7.96 3.46
N PHE A 18 -2.33 9.09 3.60
CA PHE A 18 -3.14 9.69 2.55
C PHE A 18 -2.94 11.20 2.58
N GLN A 19 -2.35 11.75 1.53
CA GLN A 19 -2.06 13.17 1.38
C GLN A 19 -3.00 13.81 0.37
N LEU A 20 -3.63 14.90 0.79
CA LEU A 20 -4.43 15.74 -0.10
C LEU A 20 -3.53 16.65 -0.94
N PRO A 21 -3.98 17.07 -2.13
CA PRO A 21 -3.24 18.02 -2.96
C PRO A 21 -2.99 19.35 -2.23
N GLU A 22 -1.83 19.95 -2.48
CA GLU A 22 -1.44 21.27 -1.95
C GLU A 22 -2.39 22.39 -2.39
N ASN A 23 -3.01 22.26 -3.56
CA ASN A 23 -3.96 23.26 -4.09
C ASN A 23 -5.35 22.65 -4.29
N LEU A 24 -5.85 21.90 -3.30
CA LEU A 24 -7.18 21.28 -3.36
C LEU A 24 -8.32 22.30 -3.31
N LEU A 25 -8.24 23.27 -2.41
CA LEU A 25 -9.16 24.39 -2.26
C LEU A 25 -8.48 25.69 -2.64
N GLU A 26 -9.18 26.53 -3.39
CA GLU A 26 -8.76 27.90 -3.64
C GLU A 26 -8.96 28.72 -2.37
N VAL A 27 -7.86 29.08 -1.71
CA VAL A 27 -7.88 29.90 -0.51
C VAL A 27 -7.29 31.27 -0.84
N PRO A 28 -8.02 32.37 -0.62
CA PRO A 28 -7.49 33.71 -0.87
C PRO A 28 -6.30 33.99 0.05
N ALA A 29 -5.20 34.52 -0.50
CA ALA A 29 -4.00 34.85 0.27
C ALA A 29 -4.21 35.98 1.31
N THR A 30 -5.26 36.79 1.13
CA THR A 30 -5.59 37.91 2.02
C THR A 30 -7.10 38.10 2.10
N GLY A 31 -7.63 38.27 3.31
CA GLY A 31 -9.04 38.60 3.57
C GLY A 31 -9.74 37.63 4.52
N THR A 32 -10.90 38.05 5.04
CA THR A 32 -11.77 37.21 5.86
C THR A 32 -12.48 36.18 4.97
N ILE A 33 -12.25 34.89 5.22
CA ILE A 33 -12.96 33.81 4.53
C ILE A 33 -14.41 33.81 4.98
N SER A 34 -15.35 33.96 4.03
CA SER A 34 -16.77 33.80 4.32
C SER A 34 -17.05 32.35 4.76
N PRO A 35 -17.90 32.11 5.77
CA PRO A 35 -18.32 30.75 6.13
C PRO A 35 -18.91 29.95 4.96
N SER A 36 -19.46 30.63 3.95
CA SER A 36 -19.97 30.01 2.73
C SER A 36 -18.89 29.47 1.79
N ALA A 37 -17.64 29.91 1.95
CA ALA A 37 -16.49 29.41 1.20
C ALA A 37 -15.93 28.11 1.80
N CYS A 38 -16.33 27.75 3.02
CA CYS A 38 -15.93 26.49 3.64
C CYS A 38 -16.47 25.31 2.86
N ARG A 39 -15.60 24.34 2.57
CA ARG A 39 -15.96 23.08 1.92
C ARG A 39 -15.73 21.92 2.87
N ARG A 40 -16.58 20.90 2.79
CA ARG A 40 -16.41 19.66 3.53
C ARG A 40 -15.62 18.66 2.69
N VAL A 41 -14.46 18.28 3.19
CA VAL A 41 -13.68 17.14 2.72
C VAL A 41 -14.04 15.94 3.60
N GLN A 42 -14.32 14.81 2.97
CA GLN A 42 -14.53 13.55 3.67
C GLN A 42 -13.46 12.56 3.21
N LEU A 43 -12.73 12.01 4.19
CA LEU A 43 -11.80 10.91 4.00
C LEU A 43 -12.31 9.72 4.82
N THR A 44 -12.38 8.55 4.19
CA THR A 44 -12.77 7.29 4.83
C THR A 44 -11.71 6.23 4.53
N GLU A 45 -11.24 5.55 5.57
CA GLU A 45 -10.39 4.35 5.44
C GLU A 45 -11.25 3.11 5.74
N TYR A 46 -11.40 2.23 4.76
CA TYR A 46 -12.02 0.92 4.92
C TYR A 46 -10.93 -0.13 5.17
N SER A 47 -11.21 -1.04 6.11
CA SER A 47 -10.34 -2.17 6.43
C SER A 47 -10.66 -3.44 5.63
N THR A 48 -11.62 -3.38 4.70
CA THR A 48 -12.03 -4.50 3.84
C THR A 48 -12.61 -3.98 2.52
N GLU A 49 -12.37 -4.72 1.45
CA GLU A 49 -12.80 -4.42 0.07
C GLU A 49 -14.20 -4.95 -0.28
N HIS A 50 -14.92 -5.53 0.69
CA HIS A 50 -16.16 -6.29 0.43
C HIS A 50 -17.28 -5.51 -0.26
N TRP A 51 -17.25 -4.17 -0.21
CA TRP A 51 -18.22 -3.29 -0.89
C TRP A 51 -17.80 -2.91 -2.32
N PHE A 52 -16.62 -3.34 -2.76
CA PHE A 52 -15.99 -3.00 -4.04
C PHE A 52 -15.56 -4.25 -4.82
N LEU A 53 -16.33 -5.33 -4.65
CA LEU A 53 -16.09 -6.58 -5.36
C LEU A 53 -16.46 -6.42 -6.83
N THR A 54 -15.55 -6.86 -7.69
CA THR A 54 -15.73 -6.91 -9.14
C THR A 54 -15.67 -8.37 -9.58
N ASN A 55 -16.11 -8.68 -10.81
CA ASN A 55 -15.98 -10.04 -11.35
C ASN A 55 -14.52 -10.39 -11.68
N ASP A 56 -13.67 -9.37 -11.76
CA ASP A 56 -12.25 -9.41 -12.00
C ASP A 56 -11.50 -9.86 -10.72
N LYS A 57 -10.44 -10.66 -10.90
CA LYS A 57 -9.63 -11.23 -9.80
C LYS A 57 -8.73 -10.20 -9.10
N THR A 58 -8.94 -8.91 -9.33
CA THR A 58 -8.10 -7.84 -8.81
C THR A 58 -8.52 -7.53 -7.39
N THR A 59 -7.64 -7.85 -6.44
CA THR A 59 -7.89 -7.64 -5.00
C THR A 59 -7.12 -6.45 -4.46
N ALA A 60 -7.75 -5.74 -3.53
CA ALA A 60 -7.17 -4.66 -2.75
C ALA A 60 -6.04 -5.18 -1.86
N LEU A 61 -4.95 -4.43 -1.83
CA LEU A 61 -3.77 -4.72 -1.02
C LEU A 61 -4.18 -4.70 0.46
N ASN A 62 -4.08 -5.85 1.12
CA ASN A 62 -4.53 -6.06 2.51
C ASN A 62 -6.01 -5.73 2.76
N GLY A 63 -6.86 -5.78 1.72
CA GLY A 63 -8.26 -5.37 1.80
C GLY A 63 -8.46 -3.87 2.09
N LYS A 64 -7.40 -3.05 2.01
CA LYS A 64 -7.46 -1.62 2.32
C LYS A 64 -8.05 -0.84 1.16
N VAL A 65 -8.99 0.04 1.49
CA VAL A 65 -9.60 0.95 0.53
C VAL A 65 -9.69 2.34 1.13
N PHE A 66 -9.18 3.34 0.42
CA PHE A 66 -9.35 4.75 0.78
C PHE A 66 -10.50 5.35 -0.02
N SER A 67 -11.20 6.33 0.55
CA SER A 67 -12.20 7.12 -0.17
C SER A 67 -12.06 8.57 0.21
N ALA A 68 -11.86 9.44 -0.78
CA ALA A 68 -11.80 10.88 -0.59
C ALA A 68 -12.84 11.57 -1.48
N SER A 69 -13.59 12.48 -0.89
CA SER A 69 -14.58 13.27 -1.60
C SER A 69 -14.62 14.71 -1.11
N LEU A 70 -14.98 15.60 -2.03
CA LEU A 70 -15.20 17.02 -1.75
C LEU A 70 -16.67 17.35 -2.05
N GLN A 71 -17.36 17.89 -1.05
CA GLN A 71 -18.77 18.23 -1.17
C GLN A 71 -19.03 19.17 -2.36
N GLY A 72 -19.92 18.74 -3.26
CA GLY A 72 -20.34 19.53 -4.42
C GLY A 72 -19.44 19.43 -5.65
N ARG A 73 -18.38 18.62 -5.64
CA ARG A 73 -17.44 18.50 -6.78
C ARG A 73 -17.57 17.20 -7.59
N GLY A 74 -17.94 16.10 -6.94
CA GLY A 74 -17.96 14.75 -7.57
C GLY A 74 -16.56 14.27 -8.00
N SER A 75 -16.51 13.14 -8.69
CA SER A 75 -15.26 12.50 -9.17
C SER A 75 -14.74 13.11 -10.46
N ARG A 76 -14.55 14.44 -10.47
CA ARG A 76 -13.97 15.16 -11.61
C ARG A 76 -12.43 15.20 -11.49
N PRO A 77 -11.71 15.35 -12.61
CA PRO A 77 -10.27 15.55 -12.59
C PRO A 77 -9.87 16.72 -11.68
N LEU A 78 -8.74 16.55 -11.01
CA LEU A 78 -7.99 17.59 -10.35
C LEU A 78 -7.26 18.43 -11.40
N THR A 79 -6.94 19.68 -11.06
CA THR A 79 -6.09 20.53 -11.90
C THR A 79 -4.76 19.82 -12.14
N GLU A 80 -4.15 20.04 -13.31
CA GLU A 80 -2.86 19.42 -13.65
C GLU A 80 -1.81 19.66 -12.54
N GLY A 81 -1.13 18.60 -12.11
CA GLY A 81 -0.17 18.63 -11.01
C GLY A 81 -0.75 18.50 -9.60
N ASN A 82 -2.08 18.60 -9.43
CA ASN A 82 -2.73 18.29 -8.15
C ASN A 82 -3.11 16.81 -8.11
N GLU A 83 -2.24 15.99 -7.53
CA GLU A 83 -2.52 14.56 -7.32
C GLU A 83 -2.78 14.29 -5.84
N VAL A 84 -3.71 13.36 -5.56
CA VAL A 84 -3.79 12.72 -4.26
C VAL A 84 -2.68 11.67 -4.20
N VAL A 85 -1.92 11.65 -3.11
CA VAL A 85 -0.87 10.64 -2.90
C VAL A 85 -1.26 9.77 -1.72
N TYR A 86 -1.27 8.45 -1.89
CA TYR A 86 -1.54 7.52 -0.80
C TYR A 86 -0.53 6.38 -0.77
N ARG A 87 -0.31 5.85 0.43
CA ARG A 87 0.61 4.75 0.68
C ARG A 87 -0.07 3.68 1.53
N ILE A 88 -0.11 2.45 1.01
CA ILE A 88 -0.63 1.28 1.72
C ILE A 88 0.54 0.38 2.09
N HIS A 89 0.77 0.20 3.39
CA HIS A 89 1.83 -0.64 3.93
C HIS A 89 1.41 -2.09 4.05
N THR A 90 2.38 -2.98 3.86
CA THR A 90 2.24 -4.43 3.91
C THR A 90 3.08 -4.96 5.08
N PRO A 91 2.51 -5.03 6.31
CA PRO A 91 3.28 -5.49 7.47
C PRO A 91 3.73 -6.94 7.27
N GLY A 92 5.04 -7.18 7.40
CA GLY A 92 5.63 -8.52 7.34
C GLY A 92 5.78 -9.13 5.94
N LEU A 93 5.37 -8.45 4.88
CA LEU A 93 5.53 -8.90 3.50
C LEU A 93 6.17 -7.80 2.65
N ARG A 94 7.11 -8.17 1.78
CA ARG A 94 7.71 -7.22 0.84
C ARG A 94 6.94 -7.27 -0.47
N VAL A 95 6.68 -6.11 -1.05
CA VAL A 95 6.09 -6.01 -2.38
C VAL A 95 7.13 -6.41 -3.43
N LYS A 96 6.70 -7.08 -4.49
CA LYS A 96 7.55 -7.36 -5.64
C LYS A 96 7.59 -6.11 -6.54
N PRO A 97 8.77 -5.46 -6.70
CA PRO A 97 8.85 -4.21 -7.44
C PRO A 97 8.46 -4.36 -8.91
N GLY A 98 7.81 -3.34 -9.46
CA GLY A 98 7.33 -3.30 -10.85
C GLY A 98 6.14 -4.21 -11.13
N GLN A 99 5.49 -4.76 -10.11
CA GLN A 99 4.30 -5.62 -10.24
C GLN A 99 3.12 -5.11 -9.40
N SER A 100 3.10 -3.81 -9.14
CA SER A 100 2.02 -3.12 -8.44
C SER A 100 1.17 -2.33 -9.42
N LEU A 101 -0.11 -2.16 -9.08
CA LEU A 101 -1.08 -1.37 -9.82
C LEU A 101 -1.82 -0.47 -8.83
N CYS A 102 -1.99 0.80 -9.19
CA CYS A 102 -2.85 1.71 -8.45
C CYS A 102 -4.24 1.71 -9.10
N LEU A 103 -5.27 1.54 -8.28
CA LEU A 103 -6.63 1.34 -8.73
C LEU A 103 -7.54 2.46 -8.24
N LEU A 104 -8.42 2.92 -9.13
CA LEU A 104 -9.47 3.89 -8.87
C LEU A 104 -10.83 3.24 -9.11
N TRP A 105 -11.76 3.37 -8.16
CA TRP A 105 -13.12 2.89 -8.39
C TRP A 105 -13.85 3.81 -9.37
N SER A 106 -14.38 3.24 -10.45
CA SER A 106 -15.30 3.92 -11.35
C SER A 106 -16.73 3.53 -11.04
N GLN A 107 -17.53 4.50 -10.59
CA GLN A 107 -18.95 4.27 -10.37
C GLN A 107 -19.70 4.00 -11.68
N ALA A 108 -19.24 4.54 -12.82
CA ALA A 108 -19.90 4.37 -14.11
C ALA A 108 -19.69 2.97 -14.70
N ALA A 109 -18.52 2.36 -14.44
CA ALA A 109 -18.16 1.04 -14.94
C ALA A 109 -18.30 -0.06 -13.87
N GLU A 110 -18.69 0.32 -12.64
CA GLU A 110 -18.77 -0.55 -11.45
C GLU A 110 -17.53 -1.44 -11.29
N SER A 111 -16.35 -0.88 -11.57
CA SER A 111 -15.09 -1.62 -11.64
C SER A 111 -13.87 -0.76 -11.31
N TRP A 112 -12.76 -1.45 -11.05
CA TRP A 112 -11.46 -0.82 -10.80
C TRP A 112 -10.80 -0.40 -12.11
N LEU A 113 -10.37 0.86 -12.17
CA LEU A 113 -9.58 1.41 -13.28
C LEU A 113 -8.11 1.48 -12.89
N SER A 114 -7.23 1.01 -13.78
CA SER A 114 -5.77 0.98 -13.60
C SER A 114 -5.01 1.81 -14.65
N ASP A 115 -5.67 2.75 -15.31
CA ASP A 115 -5.05 3.59 -16.34
C ASP A 115 -4.10 4.62 -15.72
N TRP A 116 -2.92 4.77 -16.33
CA TRP A 116 -1.91 5.75 -15.96
C TRP A 116 -2.44 7.20 -16.00
N GLN A 117 -3.50 7.45 -16.78
CA GLN A 117 -4.17 8.75 -16.83
C GLN A 117 -4.92 9.09 -15.54
N PHE A 118 -5.38 8.07 -14.80
CA PHE A 118 -6.13 8.25 -13.56
C PHE A 118 -5.24 8.08 -12.33
N CYS A 119 -4.45 7.02 -12.30
CA CYS A 119 -3.59 6.67 -11.18
C CYS A 119 -2.29 6.04 -11.67
N ARG A 120 -1.18 6.38 -11.02
CA ARG A 120 0.13 5.82 -11.31
C ARG A 120 0.82 5.35 -10.03
N VAL A 121 1.64 4.32 -10.15
CA VAL A 121 2.54 3.87 -9.09
C VAL A 121 3.69 4.87 -8.99
N VAL A 122 3.94 5.36 -7.78
CA VAL A 122 5.06 6.25 -7.46
C VAL A 122 6.24 5.43 -6.97
N ASP A 123 6.00 4.49 -6.05
CA ASP A 123 7.01 3.61 -5.50
C ASP A 123 6.39 2.29 -5.00
N ASP A 124 7.03 1.18 -5.32
CA ASP A 124 6.66 -0.17 -4.85
C ASP A 124 7.89 -1.01 -4.45
N SER A 125 9.00 -0.35 -4.15
CA SER A 125 10.29 -1.00 -3.88
C SER A 125 10.40 -1.61 -2.48
N GLY A 126 9.49 -1.26 -1.58
CA GLY A 126 9.54 -1.56 -0.15
C GLY A 126 8.47 -2.53 0.34
N ASN A 127 8.03 -2.30 1.58
CA ASN A 127 6.89 -2.96 2.22
C ASN A 127 5.64 -2.07 2.14
N TYR A 128 5.50 -1.36 1.03
CA TYR A 128 4.36 -0.50 0.75
C TYR A 128 4.21 -0.32 -0.76
N VAL A 129 3.02 0.13 -1.16
CA VAL A 129 2.79 0.70 -2.48
C VAL A 129 2.36 2.14 -2.29
N GLU A 130 3.04 3.05 -2.96
CA GLU A 130 2.69 4.46 -3.05
C GLU A 130 2.11 4.76 -4.43
N CYS A 131 0.98 5.47 -4.42
CA CYS A 131 0.17 5.77 -5.59
C CYS A 131 -0.13 7.27 -5.64
N ALA A 132 -0.19 7.81 -6.86
CA ALA A 132 -0.64 9.16 -7.13
C ALA A 132 -1.82 9.11 -8.10
N CYS A 133 -2.90 9.85 -7.79
CA CYS A 133 -4.12 9.86 -8.60
C CYS A 133 -4.62 11.28 -8.87
N SER A 134 -5.15 11.48 -10.08
CA SER A 134 -5.63 12.77 -10.59
C SER A 134 -7.11 13.06 -10.28
N HIS A 135 -7.80 12.20 -9.53
CA HIS A 135 -9.24 12.32 -9.26
C HIS A 135 -9.54 12.10 -7.78
N LEU A 136 -10.60 12.74 -7.26
CA LEU A 136 -11.21 12.38 -5.98
C LEU A 136 -12.18 11.22 -6.15
N SER A 137 -11.87 10.06 -5.58
CA SER A 137 -12.71 8.86 -5.66
C SER A 137 -12.41 7.89 -4.52
N VAL A 138 -12.69 6.61 -4.76
CA VAL A 138 -12.27 5.47 -3.95
C VAL A 138 -11.02 4.85 -4.58
N TYR A 139 -10.04 4.50 -3.76
CA TYR A 139 -8.72 4.05 -4.18
C TYR A 139 -8.31 2.77 -3.48
N THR A 140 -7.54 1.96 -4.18
CA THR A 140 -6.78 0.87 -3.59
C THR A 140 -5.53 0.61 -4.41
N ALA A 141 -4.59 -0.16 -3.86
CA ALA A 141 -3.47 -0.70 -4.62
C ALA A 141 -3.68 -2.20 -4.80
N HIS A 142 -3.13 -2.77 -5.86
CA HIS A 142 -2.93 -4.19 -6.01
C HIS A 142 -1.44 -4.45 -6.14
N ALA A 143 -0.92 -5.49 -5.49
CA ALA A 143 0.48 -5.84 -5.61
C ALA A 143 0.71 -7.33 -5.39
N GLN A 144 1.70 -7.87 -6.10
CA GLN A 144 2.21 -9.20 -5.82
C GLN A 144 3.20 -9.14 -4.68
N MET A 145 3.02 -10.01 -3.70
CA MET A 145 3.94 -10.13 -2.57
C MET A 145 5.13 -10.99 -2.99
N ALA A 146 6.34 -10.52 -2.71
CA ALA A 146 7.51 -11.37 -2.73
C ALA A 146 7.40 -12.34 -1.55
N PHE A 147 7.27 -13.64 -1.84
CA PHE A 147 7.50 -14.66 -0.83
C PHE A 147 8.94 -14.49 -0.34
N MET A 148 9.11 -14.01 0.89
CA MET A 148 10.33 -14.34 1.62
C MET A 148 10.32 -15.85 1.71
N ALA A 149 11.33 -16.51 1.15
CA ALA A 149 11.54 -17.91 1.41
C ALA A 149 11.56 -18.05 2.93
N SER A 150 10.48 -18.57 3.51
CA SER A 150 10.51 -19.14 4.84
C SER A 150 11.63 -20.15 4.75
N TYR A 151 12.77 -19.84 5.36
CA TYR A 151 13.83 -20.80 5.54
C TYR A 151 13.19 -21.90 6.38
N ASN A 152 12.67 -22.91 5.68
CA ASN A 152 11.95 -24.02 6.24
C ASN A 152 12.84 -24.60 7.35
N GLU A 153 12.33 -24.76 8.57
CA GLU A 153 13.11 -25.24 9.72
C GLU A 153 13.85 -26.57 9.41
N ALA A 154 13.36 -27.31 8.41
CA ALA A 154 14.03 -28.48 7.84
C ALA A 154 15.47 -28.22 7.34
N PHE A 155 15.79 -27.03 6.83
CA PHE A 155 17.16 -26.68 6.41
C PHE A 155 18.09 -26.38 7.61
N TYR A 156 17.56 -25.83 8.70
CA TYR A 156 18.32 -25.69 9.94
C TYR A 156 18.58 -27.07 10.58
N ALA A 157 17.58 -27.95 10.58
CA ALA A 157 17.71 -29.32 11.09
C ALA A 157 18.73 -30.15 10.29
N SER A 158 18.75 -30.04 8.96
CA SER A 158 19.72 -30.78 8.13
C SER A 158 21.16 -30.29 8.31
N GLY A 159 21.37 -28.99 8.57
CA GLY A 159 22.67 -28.44 8.94
C GLY A 159 23.23 -29.03 10.24
N PHE A 160 22.39 -29.24 11.26
CA PHE A 160 22.80 -29.88 12.51
C PHE A 160 23.14 -31.38 12.36
N ILE A 161 22.44 -32.09 11.48
CA ILE A 161 22.70 -33.52 11.20
C ILE A 161 24.04 -33.70 10.47
N CYS A 162 24.42 -32.79 9.57
CA CYS A 162 25.69 -32.86 8.85
C CYS A 162 26.91 -32.59 9.76
N VAL A 163 26.80 -31.69 10.73
CA VAL A 163 27.92 -31.39 11.65
C VAL A 163 28.13 -32.52 12.67
N SER A 164 27.03 -33.09 13.20
CA SER A 164 27.10 -34.17 14.19
C SER A 164 27.61 -35.50 13.63
N GLY A 165 27.31 -35.85 12.37
CA GLY A 165 27.81 -37.08 11.73
C GLY A 165 29.33 -37.15 11.62
N THR A 166 30.01 -36.01 11.42
CA THR A 166 31.48 -35.98 11.30
C THR A 166 32.21 -36.12 12.64
N VAL A 167 31.57 -35.72 13.75
CA VAL A 167 32.11 -35.89 15.10
C VAL A 167 32.00 -37.35 15.55
N TRP A 168 30.86 -38.00 15.30
CA TRP A 168 30.65 -39.41 15.63
C TRP A 168 31.54 -40.34 14.80
N MET A 169 31.71 -40.06 13.51
CA MET A 169 32.54 -40.90 12.63
C MET A 169 34.05 -40.76 12.95
N LYS A 170 34.52 -39.59 13.39
CA LYS A 170 35.89 -39.42 13.91
C LYS A 170 36.12 -40.14 15.23
N SER A 171 35.12 -40.19 16.13
CA SER A 171 35.23 -40.90 17.41
C SER A 171 35.28 -42.42 17.24
N LEU A 172 34.52 -42.96 16.28
CA LEU A 172 34.55 -44.39 15.94
C LEU A 172 35.87 -44.81 15.26
N PHE A 173 36.41 -44.00 14.34
CA PHE A 173 37.71 -44.31 13.72
C PHE A 173 38.88 -44.25 14.70
N ARG A 174 38.82 -43.41 15.74
CA ARG A 174 39.88 -43.33 16.75
C ARG A 174 39.87 -44.50 17.74
N TYR A 175 38.72 -45.12 17.97
CA TYR A 175 38.61 -46.32 18.80
C TYR A 175 39.11 -47.59 18.09
N SER A 176 38.93 -47.71 16.77
CA SER A 176 39.36 -48.90 16.02
C SER A 176 40.87 -49.00 15.78
N VAL A 177 41.62 -47.90 15.85
CA VAL A 177 43.09 -47.89 15.64
C VAL A 177 43.86 -48.29 16.91
N HIS A 178 43.22 -48.35 18.07
CA HIS A 178 43.84 -48.82 19.32
C HIS A 178 43.61 -50.31 19.63
N LEU A 179 42.99 -51.05 18.71
CA LEU A 179 42.62 -52.46 18.86
C LEU A 179 43.17 -53.38 17.75
N VAL A 180 44.17 -52.90 16.99
CA VAL A 180 45.01 -53.72 16.09
C VAL A 180 46.44 -53.70 16.59
#